data_AF-A0A832A2Z2-F1
#
_entry.id   AF-A0A832A2Z2-F1
#
_cell.length_a   1.000
_cell.length_b   1.000
_cell.length_c   1.000
_cell.angle_alpha   90.00
_cell.angle_beta   90.00
_cell.angle_gamma   90.00
#
_symmetry.space_group_name_H-M   'P 1'
#
loop_
_entity.id
_entity.type
_entity.pdbx_description
1 polymer ?
#
loop_
_entity_poly.entity_id
_entity_poly.type
_entity_poly.pdbx_seq_one_letter_code
_entity_poly.pdbx_strand_id
1 'polypeptide(L)'
;TAVQGRDFSATIVEGKPSGIESALLALYTPFHEWRREDGGREYRGLHTAQFTYVRSLAGPWLLYDNVADPAQLHNLVPDPQHAALVRELDAALTKRLGEIGDEFLPGPEIVKREGYALNAKGDIAYTL
;
A
#
# COMPACT_ATOMS: atom_id res chain seq x y z
N THR A 1 -6.44 19.01 14.12
CA THR A 1 -6.02 17.91 13.22
C THR A 1 -4.73 17.34 13.78
N ALA A 2 -4.66 16.02 13.98
CA ALA A 2 -3.45 15.37 14.51
C ALA A 2 -2.59 14.84 13.35
N VAL A 3 -1.27 14.86 13.52
CA VAL A 3 -0.32 14.27 12.58
C VAL A 3 -0.30 12.75 12.81
N GLN A 4 -0.46 11.95 11.75
CA GLN A 4 -0.40 10.48 11.80
C GLN A 4 1.03 9.93 11.65
N GLY A 5 1.98 10.77 11.24
CA GLY A 5 3.40 10.44 11.18
C GLY A 5 4.03 10.30 12.57
N ARG A 6 5.08 9.48 12.67
CA ARG A 6 5.92 9.37 13.87
C ARG A 6 7.08 10.37 13.77
N ASP A 7 7.45 10.97 14.89
CA ASP A 7 8.66 11.79 15.00
C ASP A 7 9.91 10.89 15.08
N PHE A 8 10.90 11.16 14.21
CA PHE A 8 12.17 10.43 14.15
C PHE A 8 13.35 11.23 14.71
N SER A 9 13.11 12.39 15.32
CA SER A 9 14.18 13.26 15.83
C SER A 9 15.09 12.50 16.81
N ALA A 10 14.52 11.71 17.72
CA ALA A 10 15.31 10.88 18.65
C ALA A 10 16.09 9.75 17.94
N THR A 11 15.54 9.18 16.87
CA THR A 11 16.28 8.19 16.05
C THR A 11 17.49 8.82 15.37
N ILE A 12 17.33 10.02 14.82
CA ILE A 12 18.38 10.72 14.08
C ILE A 12 19.45 11.30 15.02
N VAL A 13 19.03 11.97 16.09
CA VAL A 13 19.92 12.71 16.98
C VAL A 13 20.58 11.78 18.01
N GLU A 14 19.85 10.78 18.51
CA GLU A 14 20.31 9.93 19.61
C GLU A 14 20.62 8.49 19.18
N GLY A 15 20.41 8.14 17.91
CA GLY A 15 20.66 6.79 17.39
C GLY A 15 19.67 5.73 17.91
N LYS A 16 18.56 6.13 18.51
CA LYS A 16 17.55 5.20 19.02
C LYS A 16 16.84 4.47 17.87
N PRO A 17 16.57 3.16 17.97
CA PRO A 17 15.79 2.45 16.96
C PRO A 17 14.44 3.15 16.72
N SER A 18 14.04 3.30 15.45
CA SER A 18 12.74 3.91 15.09
C SER A 18 11.54 3.10 15.56
N GLY A 19 11.76 1.78 15.78
CA GLY A 19 10.71 0.82 16.07
C GLY A 19 9.72 0.66 14.91
N ILE A 20 10.13 0.99 13.69
CA ILE A 20 9.33 0.82 12.47
C ILE A 20 9.90 -0.35 11.70
N GLU A 21 9.09 -1.39 11.58
CA GLU A 21 9.46 -2.65 10.94
C GLU A 21 8.96 -2.71 9.48
N SER A 22 8.03 -1.83 9.11
CA SER A 22 7.50 -1.73 7.75
C SER A 22 7.00 -0.33 7.40
N ALA A 23 7.04 -0.01 6.10
CA ALA A 23 6.38 1.13 5.50
C ALA A 23 5.11 0.68 4.77
N LEU A 24 4.04 1.49 4.84
CA LEU A 24 2.82 1.27 4.07
C LEU A 24 3.00 1.75 2.64
N LEU A 25 2.67 0.90 1.67
CA LEU A 25 2.49 1.25 0.27
C LEU A 25 1.00 1.42 -0.01
N ALA A 26 0.59 2.48 -0.70
CA ALA A 26 -0.82 2.72 -0.98
C ALA A 26 -1.06 3.44 -2.30
N LEU A 27 -1.96 2.87 -3.12
CA LEU A 27 -2.65 3.57 -4.20
C LEU A 27 -4.15 3.51 -3.91
N TYR A 28 -4.74 4.64 -3.52
CA TYR A 28 -6.15 4.73 -3.10
C TYR A 28 -7.10 4.69 -4.28
N THR A 29 -6.72 5.29 -5.40
CA THR A 29 -7.42 5.16 -6.67
C THR A 29 -6.41 5.30 -7.81
N PRO A 30 -6.45 4.45 -8.85
CA PRO A 30 -5.72 4.69 -10.09
C PRO A 30 -6.32 5.88 -10.86
N PHE A 31 -5.45 6.76 -11.39
CA PHE A 31 -5.78 7.93 -12.20
C PHE A 31 -4.58 8.32 -13.09
N HIS A 32 -4.75 9.30 -13.99
CA HIS A 32 -3.75 9.79 -14.96
C HIS A 32 -3.08 8.71 -15.83
N GLU A 33 -1.82 8.39 -15.54
CA GLU A 33 -0.95 7.52 -16.35
C GLU A 33 -1.06 6.03 -15.97
N TRP A 34 -1.78 5.72 -14.89
CA TRP A 34 -2.02 4.34 -14.46
C TRP A 34 -3.50 4.09 -14.26
N ARG A 35 -4.27 4.10 -15.35
CA ARG A 35 -5.72 3.93 -15.34
C ARG A 35 -6.13 2.47 -15.24
N ARG A 36 -7.39 2.22 -14.90
CA ARG A 36 -7.95 0.86 -14.82
C ARG A 36 -7.86 0.10 -16.14
N GLU A 37 -8.06 0.78 -17.26
CA GLU A 37 -7.90 0.23 -18.62
C GLU A 37 -6.46 -0.24 -18.91
N ASP A 38 -5.47 0.39 -18.28
CA ASP A 38 -4.05 0.04 -18.41
C ASP A 38 -3.56 -0.94 -17.33
N GLY A 39 -4.47 -1.50 -16.53
CA GLY A 39 -4.16 -2.43 -15.43
C GLY A 39 -4.07 -1.79 -14.05
N GLY A 40 -4.31 -0.48 -13.95
CA GLY A 40 -4.43 0.28 -12.73
C GLY A 40 -5.45 -0.30 -11.76
N ARG A 41 -5.06 -0.39 -10.49
CA ARG A 41 -5.89 -0.93 -9.42
C ARG A 41 -5.50 -0.33 -8.09
N GLU A 42 -6.47 -0.23 -7.21
CA GLU A 42 -6.25 0.08 -5.82
C GLU A 42 -5.40 -1.02 -5.20
N TYR A 43 -4.37 -0.62 -4.45
CA TYR A 43 -3.57 -1.56 -3.71
C TYR A 43 -3.13 -0.99 -2.37
N ARG A 44 -2.86 -1.90 -1.45
CA ARG A 44 -2.14 -1.64 -0.20
C ARG A 44 -1.04 -2.67 -0.04
N GLY A 45 0.05 -2.28 0.58
CA GLY A 45 1.17 -3.16 0.78
C GLY A 45 2.04 -2.78 1.96
N LEU A 46 2.90 -3.70 2.36
CA LEU A 46 3.95 -3.47 3.33
C LEU A 46 5.30 -3.66 2.64
N HIS A 47 6.19 -2.69 2.84
CA HIS A 47 7.60 -2.84 2.55
C HIS A 47 8.34 -2.99 3.88
N THR A 48 8.92 -4.16 4.09
CA THR A 48 9.74 -4.51 5.26
C THR A 48 11.21 -4.62 4.83
N ALA A 49 12.11 -4.84 5.78
CA ALA A 49 13.52 -5.08 5.46
C ALA A 49 13.73 -6.29 4.53
N GLN A 50 12.93 -7.35 4.68
CA GLN A 50 13.10 -8.58 3.90
C GLN A 50 12.05 -8.75 2.78
N PHE A 51 10.83 -8.26 2.94
CA PHE A 51 9.74 -8.53 2.00
C PHE A 51 9.00 -7.29 1.55
N THR A 52 8.57 -7.30 0.29
CA THR A 52 7.52 -6.42 -0.22
C THR A 52 6.28 -7.25 -0.47
N TYR A 53 5.19 -6.97 0.25
CA TYR A 53 3.90 -7.61 0.05
C TYR A 53 2.87 -6.56 -0.40
N VAL A 54 2.06 -6.90 -1.40
CA VAL A 54 0.99 -6.03 -1.92
C VAL A 54 -0.26 -6.87 -2.19
N ARG A 55 -1.42 -6.33 -1.83
CA ARG A 55 -2.72 -6.86 -2.23
C ARG A 55 -3.56 -5.80 -2.95
N SER A 56 -4.40 -6.27 -3.85
CA SER A 56 -5.47 -5.49 -4.45
C SER A 56 -6.81 -5.84 -3.81
N LEU A 57 -7.90 -5.21 -4.25
CA LEU A 57 -9.26 -5.60 -3.85
C LEU A 57 -9.61 -7.06 -4.24
N ALA A 58 -8.89 -7.65 -5.20
CA ALA A 58 -9.06 -9.05 -5.60
C ALA A 58 -8.29 -10.04 -4.71
N GLY A 59 -7.50 -9.54 -3.74
CA GLY A 59 -6.68 -10.36 -2.84
C GLY A 59 -5.17 -10.16 -3.04
N PRO A 60 -4.35 -11.06 -2.47
CA PRO A 60 -2.89 -11.03 -2.57
C PRO A 60 -2.43 -10.91 -4.03
N TRP A 61 -1.48 -10.02 -4.29
CA TRP A 61 -1.05 -9.70 -5.65
C TRP A 61 0.45 -9.89 -5.85
N LEU A 62 1.28 -9.29 -4.98
CA LEU A 62 2.74 -9.34 -5.10
C LEU A 62 3.36 -9.74 -3.77
N LEU A 63 4.36 -10.61 -3.84
CA LEU A 63 5.26 -10.92 -2.73
C LEU A 63 6.66 -11.09 -3.31
N TYR A 64 7.62 -10.31 -2.81
CA TYR A 64 9.02 -10.36 -3.19
C TYR A 64 9.89 -10.46 -1.95
N ASP A 65 10.96 -11.25 -2.00
CA ASP A 65 12.05 -11.20 -1.04
C ASP A 65 13.05 -10.13 -1.50
N ASN A 66 13.08 -8.99 -0.83
CA ASN A 66 13.91 -7.83 -1.14
C ASN A 66 15.42 -8.11 -0.99
N VAL A 67 15.80 -9.16 -0.25
CA VAL A 67 17.22 -9.52 -0.01
C VAL A 67 17.68 -10.52 -1.07
N ALA A 68 16.90 -11.57 -1.30
CA ALA A 68 17.23 -12.61 -2.28
C ALA A 68 16.92 -12.19 -3.73
N ASP A 69 15.94 -11.30 -3.93
CA ASP A 69 15.52 -10.76 -5.22
C ASP A 69 15.41 -9.22 -5.17
N PRO A 70 16.55 -8.49 -5.10
CA PRO A 70 16.53 -7.03 -4.96
C PRO A 70 15.86 -6.30 -6.13
N ALA A 71 15.82 -6.92 -7.31
CA ALA A 71 15.17 -6.39 -8.50
C ALA A 71 13.68 -6.74 -8.60
N GLN A 72 13.16 -7.55 -7.66
CA GLN A 72 11.74 -7.91 -7.54
C GLN A 72 11.18 -8.52 -8.84
N LEU A 73 11.92 -9.45 -9.42
CA LEU A 73 11.57 -10.09 -10.68
C LEU A 73 10.72 -11.37 -10.48
N HIS A 74 10.73 -11.95 -9.29
CA HIS A 74 10.12 -13.25 -8.99
C HIS A 74 8.98 -13.11 -7.97
N ASN A 75 7.74 -12.99 -8.46
CA ASN A 75 6.57 -12.93 -7.59
C ASN A 75 6.31 -14.29 -6.92
N LEU A 76 6.32 -14.31 -5.60
CA LEU A 76 6.19 -15.51 -4.76
C LEU A 76 4.74 -15.85 -4.41
N VAL A 77 3.76 -14.96 -4.67
CA VAL A 77 2.33 -15.22 -4.37
C VAL A 77 1.80 -16.52 -5.03
N PRO A 78 2.12 -16.84 -6.30
CA PRO A 78 1.60 -18.05 -6.94
C PRO A 78 2.15 -19.36 -6.36
N ASP A 79 3.27 -19.32 -5.62
CA ASP A 79 3.90 -20.50 -5.06
C ASP A 79 3.26 -20.88 -3.71
N PRO A 80 2.60 -22.05 -3.60
CA PRO A 80 1.94 -22.48 -2.37
C PRO A 80 2.90 -22.66 -1.18
N GLN A 81 4.21 -22.81 -1.40
CA GLN A 81 5.20 -22.90 -0.33
C GLN A 81 5.26 -21.60 0.49
N HIS A 82 4.94 -20.45 -0.12
CA HIS A 82 4.92 -19.15 0.54
C HIS A 82 3.53 -18.77 1.09
N ALA A 83 2.52 -19.64 1.00
CA ALA A 83 1.15 -19.32 1.42
C ALA A 83 1.04 -18.93 2.90
N ALA A 84 1.86 -19.50 3.78
CA ALA A 84 1.89 -19.12 5.18
C ALA A 84 2.41 -17.68 5.37
N LEU A 85 3.49 -17.32 4.68
CA LEU A 85 4.08 -15.98 4.70
C LEU A 85 3.12 -14.93 4.10
N VAL A 86 2.44 -15.27 3.01
CA VAL A 86 1.39 -14.40 2.43
C VAL A 86 0.30 -14.11 3.47
N ARG A 87 -0.21 -15.13 4.17
CA ARG A 87 -1.22 -14.93 5.22
C ARG A 87 -0.72 -14.07 6.38
N GLU A 88 0.54 -14.26 6.78
CA GLU A 88 1.16 -13.47 7.84
C GLU A 88 1.25 -11.99 7.47
N LEU A 89 1.81 -11.69 6.29
CA LEU A 89 1.95 -10.31 5.80
C LEU A 89 0.59 -9.68 5.49
N ASP A 90 -0.39 -10.46 5.06
CA ASP A 90 -1.78 -10.00 4.87
C ASP A 90 -2.44 -9.60 6.19
N ALA A 91 -2.26 -10.40 7.23
CA ALA A 91 -2.74 -10.08 8.57
C ALA A 91 -2.04 -8.84 9.14
N ALA A 92 -0.71 -8.74 8.96
CA ALA A 92 0.06 -7.56 9.36
C ALA A 92 -0.41 -6.30 8.64
N LEU A 93 -0.68 -6.38 7.32
CA LEU A 93 -1.21 -5.27 6.55
C LEU A 93 -2.60 -4.88 7.05
N THR A 94 -3.51 -5.84 7.26
CA THR A 94 -4.85 -5.58 7.80
C THR A 94 -4.78 -4.85 9.14
N LYS A 95 -3.91 -5.30 10.05
CA LYS A 95 -3.69 -4.61 11.33
C LYS A 95 -3.22 -3.17 11.10
N ARG A 96 -2.22 -2.97 10.23
CA ARG A 96 -1.67 -1.65 9.94
C ARG A 96 -2.71 -0.69 9.36
N LEU A 97 -3.57 -1.16 8.46
CA LEU A 97 -4.66 -0.37 7.90
C LEU A 97 -5.68 0.02 8.98
N GLY A 98 -6.01 -0.91 9.90
CA GLY A 98 -6.86 -0.63 11.05
C GLY A 98 -6.30 0.45 11.99
N GLU A 99 -4.97 0.45 12.24
CA GLU A 99 -4.30 1.47 13.06
C GLU A 99 -4.43 2.89 12.49
N ILE A 100 -4.50 3.03 11.16
CA ILE A 100 -4.60 4.33 10.49
C ILE A 100 -6.02 4.69 10.05
N GLY A 101 -6.99 3.80 10.29
CA GLY A 101 -8.39 3.98 9.87
C GLY A 101 -8.60 3.85 8.36
N ASP A 102 -7.75 3.10 7.66
CA ASP A 102 -7.93 2.82 6.23
C ASP A 102 -8.78 1.56 6.04
N GLU A 103 -10.01 1.75 5.59
CA GLU A 103 -10.96 0.68 5.30
C GLU A 103 -10.67 -0.08 4.01
N PHE A 104 -9.68 0.38 3.22
CA PHE A 104 -9.33 -0.14 1.91
C PHE A 104 -10.53 -0.18 0.94
N LEU A 105 -11.32 0.90 0.94
CA LEU A 105 -12.47 1.05 0.05
C LEU A 105 -12.06 1.10 -1.43
N PRO A 106 -12.96 0.70 -2.35
CA PRO A 106 -12.80 0.98 -3.77
C PRO A 106 -12.64 2.48 -4.03
N GLY A 107 -11.77 2.83 -4.98
CA GLY A 107 -11.46 4.22 -5.33
C GLY A 107 -12.69 5.09 -5.62
N PRO A 108 -13.70 4.62 -6.37
CA PRO A 108 -14.93 5.38 -6.62
C PRO A 108 -15.69 5.74 -5.34
N GLU A 109 -15.71 4.86 -4.34
CA GLU A 109 -16.35 5.13 -3.05
C GLU A 109 -15.57 6.17 -2.24
N ILE A 110 -14.23 6.14 -2.30
CA ILE A 110 -13.38 7.17 -1.69
C ILE A 110 -13.67 8.53 -2.34
N VAL A 111 -13.62 8.60 -3.68
CA VAL A 111 -13.89 9.84 -4.44
C VAL A 111 -15.26 10.42 -4.08
N LYS A 112 -16.29 9.58 -4.01
CA LYS A 112 -17.65 9.98 -3.63
C LYS A 112 -17.71 10.48 -2.19
N ARG A 113 -17.06 9.79 -1.24
CA ARG A 113 -17.03 10.16 0.18
C ARG A 113 -16.35 11.52 0.40
N GLU A 114 -15.24 11.76 -0.29
CA GLU A 114 -14.48 13.02 -0.17
C GLU A 114 -15.05 14.16 -1.03
N GLY A 115 -16.01 13.86 -1.93
CA GLY A 115 -16.67 14.88 -2.75
C GLY A 115 -15.81 15.44 -3.89
N TYR A 116 -14.84 14.69 -4.40
CA TYR A 116 -14.04 15.13 -5.55
C TYR A 116 -14.86 15.08 -6.85
N ALA A 117 -14.83 16.18 -7.60
CA ALA A 117 -15.34 16.21 -8.97
C ALA A 117 -14.33 15.52 -9.90
N LEU A 118 -14.82 14.71 -10.84
CA LEU A 118 -13.98 14.07 -11.85
C LEU A 118 -14.25 14.68 -13.23
N ASN A 119 -13.21 14.77 -14.06
CA ASN A 119 -13.37 15.11 -15.47
C ASN A 119 -13.84 13.89 -16.28
N ALA A 120 -14.07 14.06 -17.59
CA ALA A 120 -14.52 12.97 -18.47
C ALA A 120 -13.56 11.77 -18.57
N LYS A 121 -12.30 11.93 -18.15
CA LYS A 121 -11.28 10.87 -18.11
C LYS A 121 -11.19 10.17 -16.75
N GLY A 122 -12.00 10.59 -15.77
CA GLY A 122 -11.98 10.06 -14.41
C GLY A 122 -10.87 10.63 -13.53
N ASP A 123 -10.15 11.66 -13.98
CA ASP A 123 -9.15 12.35 -13.17
C ASP A 123 -9.83 13.41 -12.30
N ILE A 124 -9.21 13.76 -11.16
CA ILE A 124 -9.69 14.86 -10.32
C ILE A 124 -9.73 16.15 -11.15
N ALA A 125 -10.91 16.74 -11.25
CA ALA A 125 -11.12 17.99 -11.95
C ALA A 125 -10.51 19.12 -11.12
N TYR A 126 -9.57 19.85 -11.71
CA TYR A 126 -9.12 21.12 -11.16
C TYR A 126 -10.01 22.23 -11.70
N THR A 127 -10.61 23.01 -10.81
CA THR A 127 -11.15 24.33 -11.15
C THR A 127 -9.99 25.32 -11.15
N LEU A 128 -9.70 25.96 -12.29
CA LEU A 128 -8.92 27.19 -12.34
C LEU A 128 -9.82 28.38 -12.00
#